data_AF-L8GBW8-F1
#
_entry.id   AF-L8GBW8-F1
#
_cell.length_a   1.000
_cell.length_b   1.000
_cell.length_c   1.000
_cell.angle_alpha   90.00
_cell.angle_beta   90.00
_cell.angle_gamma   90.00
#
_symmetry.space_group_name_H-M   'P 1'
#
loop_
_entity.id
_entity.type
_entity.pdbx_description
1 polymer ?
#
loop_
_entity_poly.entity_id
_entity_poly.type
_entity_poly.pdbx_seq_one_letter_code
_entity_poly.pdbx_strand_id
1 'polypeptide(L)' 'MTSQQPEVASRPISGSFAGKAAIVTGAGSAGDGIGNGRAAAILLVEQGAYVLCVDRDKEWAIYRRLLVLGIEKGV' A
#
# COMPACT_ATOMS: atom_id res chain seq x y z
N MET A 1 -31.09 -24.34 9.94
CA MET A 1 -31.05 -22.88 9.74
C MET A 1 -29.69 -22.57 9.14
N THR A 2 -29.66 -22.28 7.83
CA THR A 2 -28.43 -22.10 7.05
C THR A 2 -27.59 -20.96 7.61
N SER A 3 -26.37 -21.28 8.03
CA SER A 3 -25.30 -20.33 8.30
C SER A 3 -24.92 -19.65 6.98
N GLN A 4 -25.56 -18.52 6.70
CA GLN A 4 -25.11 -17.58 5.67
C GLN A 4 -23.80 -16.98 6.19
N GLN A 5 -22.66 -17.54 5.77
CA GLN A 5 -21.39 -16.82 5.90
C GLN A 5 -21.53 -15.51 5.12
N PRO A 6 -21.07 -14.36 5.65
CA PRO A 6 -21.14 -13.11 4.93
C PRO A 6 -20.34 -13.27 3.63
N GLU A 7 -21.00 -13.05 2.51
CA GLU A 7 -20.36 -13.01 1.20
C GLU A 7 -19.29 -11.92 1.25
N VAL A 8 -18.02 -12.32 1.39
CA VAL A 8 -16.89 -11.39 1.37
C VAL A 8 -16.88 -10.80 -0.03
N ALA A 9 -17.41 -9.58 -0.16
CA ALA A 9 -17.43 -8.85 -1.42
C ALA A 9 -16.03 -8.95 -2.04
N SER A 10 -15.94 -9.61 -3.19
CA SER A 10 -14.70 -9.70 -3.94
C SER A 10 -14.27 -8.27 -4.22
N ARG A 11 -13.06 -7.90 -3.80
CA ARG A 11 -12.52 -6.57 -4.09
C ARG A 11 -12.65 -6.35 -5.59
N PRO A 12 -13.29 -5.27 -6.07
CA PRO A 12 -13.33 -4.99 -7.49
C PRO A 12 -11.90 -4.66 -7.94
N ILE A 13 -11.18 -5.66 -8.43
CA ILE A 13 -9.88 -5.47 -9.07
C ILE A 13 -10.16 -5.22 -10.54
N SER A 14 -10.55 -3.99 -10.87
CA SER A 14 -10.71 -3.57 -12.26
C SER A 14 -9.37 -3.02 -12.77
N GLY A 15 -8.71 -3.81 -13.62
CA GLY A 15 -7.49 -3.41 -14.34
C GLY A 15 -6.20 -3.99 -13.77
N SER A 16 -5.20 -4.11 -14.64
CA SER A 16 -3.83 -4.50 -14.29
C SER A 16 -2.93 -3.26 -14.36
N PHE A 17 -2.09 -3.08 -13.34
CA PHE A 17 -1.03 -2.07 -13.32
C PHE A 17 0.35 -2.68 -13.62
N ALA A 18 0.39 -3.89 -14.19
CA ALA A 18 1.63 -4.55 -14.59
C ALA A 18 2.49 -3.63 -15.47
N GLY A 19 3.76 -3.49 -15.09
CA GLY A 19 4.74 -2.66 -15.80
C GLY A 19 4.58 -1.16 -15.59
N LYS A 20 3.66 -0.70 -14.73
CA LYS A 20 3.52 0.72 -14.36
C LYS A 20 4.29 1.01 -13.08
N ALA A 21 4.77 2.25 -12.96
CA ALA A 21 5.35 2.78 -11.74
C ALA A 21 4.36 3.72 -11.05
N ALA A 22 4.27 3.65 -9.72
CA ALA A 22 3.46 4.55 -8.89
C ALA A 22 4.29 5.08 -7.71
N ILE A 23 4.10 6.34 -7.35
CA ILE A 23 4.71 6.95 -6.16
C ILE A 23 3.59 7.21 -5.16
N VAL A 24 3.72 6.64 -3.96
CA VAL A 24 2.75 6.82 -2.88
C VAL A 24 3.42 7.61 -1.77
N THR A 25 2.93 8.83 -1.53
CA THR A 25 3.37 9.66 -0.41
C THR A 25 2.49 9.40 0.81
N GLY A 26 3.07 9.51 2.01
CA GLY A 26 2.39 9.08 3.23
C GLY A 26 2.11 7.58 3.22
N ALA A 27 3.02 6.79 2.64
CA ALA A 27 2.88 5.34 2.50
C ALA A 27 3.07 4.58 3.83
N GLY A 28 3.33 5.29 4.93
CA GLY A 28 3.33 4.74 6.27
C GLY A 28 1.97 4.76 6.95
N SER A 29 1.97 4.37 8.22
CA SER A 29 0.84 4.51 9.14
C SER A 29 1.39 4.55 10.56
N ALA A 30 0.83 5.44 11.38
CA ALA A 30 1.15 5.50 12.81
C ALA A 30 0.47 4.33 13.55
N GLY A 31 1.23 3.65 14.41
CA GLY A 31 0.77 2.50 15.17
C GLY A 31 0.40 1.28 14.29
N ASP A 32 -0.47 0.42 14.81
CA ASP A 32 -0.78 -0.90 14.22
C ASP A 32 -1.79 -0.83 13.06
N GLY A 33 -2.25 0.37 12.70
CA GLY A 33 -3.23 0.59 11.63
C GLY A 33 -2.65 0.47 10.22
N ILE A 34 -3.52 0.37 9.22
CA ILE A 34 -3.09 0.30 7.80
C ILE A 34 -2.92 1.68 7.17
N GLY A 35 -3.64 2.72 7.56
CA GLY A 35 -3.54 4.05 6.92
C GLY A 35 -3.91 4.04 5.42
N ASN A 36 -4.29 5.20 4.88
CA ASN A 36 -4.75 5.25 3.49
C ASN A 36 -3.62 5.04 2.48
N GLY A 37 -2.45 5.65 2.71
CA GLY A 37 -1.30 5.52 1.82
C GLY A 37 -0.75 4.10 1.80
N ARG A 38 -0.59 3.46 2.98
CA ARG A 38 -0.17 2.05 3.05
C ARG A 38 -1.22 1.11 2.42
N ALA A 39 -2.52 1.33 2.62
CA ALA A 39 -3.56 0.54 1.95
C ALA A 39 -3.51 0.70 0.42
N ALA A 40 -3.34 1.92 -0.09
CA ALA A 40 -3.22 2.19 -1.51
C ALA A 40 -1.97 1.53 -2.12
N ALA A 41 -0.83 1.63 -1.44
CA ALA A 41 0.43 1.01 -1.88
C ALA A 41 0.29 -0.52 -2.01
N ILE A 42 -0.36 -1.17 -1.04
CA ILE A 42 -0.63 -2.61 -1.09
C ILE A 42 -1.49 -2.98 -2.30
N LEU A 43 -2.61 -2.27 -2.52
CA LEU A 43 -3.51 -2.56 -3.63
C LEU A 43 -2.85 -2.35 -5.00
N LEU A 44 -1.99 -1.34 -5.13
CA LEU A 44 -1.24 -1.09 -6.36
C LEU A 44 -0.24 -2.22 -6.65
N VAL A 45 0.47 -2.72 -5.63
CA VAL A 45 1.38 -3.86 -5.75
C VAL A 45 0.62 -5.15 -6.07
N GLU A 46 -0.53 -5.39 -5.44
CA GLU A 46 -1.40 -6.54 -5.74
C GLU A 46 -1.85 -6.57 -7.21
N GLN A 47 -1.94 -5.39 -7.84
CA GLN A 47 -2.27 -5.23 -9.26
C GLN A 47 -1.03 -5.21 -10.19
N GLY A 48 0.17 -5.46 -9.67
CA GLY A 48 1.40 -5.60 -10.45
C GLY A 48 2.17 -4.31 -10.72
N ALA A 49 1.83 -3.20 -10.05
CA ALA A 49 2.61 -1.98 -10.14
C ALA A 49 3.96 -2.09 -9.40
N TYR A 50 4.97 -1.40 -9.93
CA TYR A 50 6.16 -1.04 -9.16
C TYR A 50 5.82 0.20 -8.32
N VAL A 51 5.86 0.10 -7.00
CA VAL A 51 5.50 1.22 -6.12
C VAL A 51 6.74 1.76 -5.40
N LEU A 52 6.88 3.09 -5.38
CA LEU A 52 7.82 3.81 -4.53
C LEU A 52 7.05 4.36 -3.33
N CYS A 53 7.37 3.86 -2.14
CA CYS A 53 6.78 4.32 -0.89
C CYS A 53 7.61 5.46 -0.31
N VAL A 54 6.97 6.62 -0.14
CA VAL A 54 7.57 7.82 0.45
C VAL A 54 6.83 8.14 1.75
N ASP A 55 7.59 8.26 2.83
CA ASP A 55 7.11 8.78 4.10
C ASP A 55 8.18 9.66 4.74
N ARG A 56 7.74 10.57 5.61
CA ARG A 56 8.65 11.39 6.43
C ARG A 56 9.25 10.58 7.57
N ASP A 57 8.53 9.56 8.03
CA ASP A 57 8.95 8.69 9.11
C ASP A 57 9.33 7.33 8.52
N LYS A 58 10.62 7.02 8.59
CA LYS A 58 11.16 5.76 8.05
C LYS A 58 10.58 4.55 8.79
N GLU A 59 10.23 4.68 10.07
CA GLU A 59 9.70 3.58 10.87
C GLU A 59 8.26 3.22 10.46
N TRP A 60 7.54 4.16 9.87
CA TRP A 60 6.15 3.93 9.46
C TRP A 60 6.02 3.30 8.08
N ALA A 61 7.06 3.36 7.25
CA ALA A 61 7.04 2.80 5.90
C ALA A 61 6.94 1.26 5.91
N ILE A 62 6.14 0.68 5.00
CA ILE A 62 6.04 -0.78 4.87
C ILE A 62 7.30 -1.37 4.23
N TYR A 63 7.83 -2.43 4.84
CA TYR A 63 8.86 -3.28 4.26
C TYR A 63 8.28 -4.58 3.71
N ARG A 64 7.86 -4.58 2.45
CA ARG A 64 7.83 -5.82 1.65
C ARG A 64 7.89 -5.53 0.16
N ARG A 65 8.99 -5.96 -0.47
CA ARG A 65 9.25 -5.86 -1.92
C ARG A 65 9.04 -4.47 -2.52
N LEU A 66 9.48 -3.43 -1.80
CA LEU A 66 9.38 -2.03 -2.23
C LEU A 66 10.75 -1.38 -2.05
N LEU A 67 11.15 -0.55 -3.02
CA LEU A 67 12.22 0.40 -2.83
C LEU A 67 11.66 1.49 -1.91
N VAL A 68 12.09 1.52 -0.65
CA VAL A 68 11.75 2.60 0.28
C VAL A 68 12.87 3.63 0.19
N LEU A 69 12.58 4.81 -0.35
CA LEU A 69 13.48 5.96 -0.25
C LEU A 69 12.94 6.84 0.87
N GLY A 70 13.60 6.78 2.03
CA GLY A 70 13.35 7.74 3.10
C GLY A 70 13.98 9.07 2.73
N ILE A 71 13.19 10.15 2.75
CA ILE A 71 13.73 11.51 2.66
C ILE A 71 14.29 11.84 4.04
N GLU A 72 15.62 11.76 4.20
CA GLU A 72 16.27 12.38 5.35
C GLU A 72 16.09 13.89 5.24
N LYS A 73 15.61 14.52 6.32
CA LYS A 73 15.53 15.97 6.37
C LYS A 73 16.93 16.55 6.24
N GLY A 74 17.26 17.08 5.07
CA GLY A 74 18.30 18.09 4.92
C GLY A 74 17.65 19.47 5.05
N VAL A 75 17.58 19.99 6.28
CA VAL A 75 18.00 21.31 6.79
C VAL A 75 17.79 21.27 8.31
#